data_AF-K9WLN3-F1
#
_entry.id   AF-K9WLN3-F1
#
_cell.length_a   1.000
_cell.length_b   1.000
_cell.length_c   1.000
_cell.angle_alpha   90.00
_cell.angle_beta   90.00
_cell.angle_gamma   90.00
#
_symmetry.space_group_name_H-M   'P 1'
#
loop_
_entity.id
_entity.type
_entity.pdbx_description
1 polymer ?
#
loop_
_entity_poly.entity_id
_entity_poly.type
_entity_poly.pdbx_seq_one_letter_code
_entity_poly.pdbx_strand_id
1 'polypeptide(L)'
;MNTLKQTQPPTPSTQSGFTLIECLLAIIIVSVLMVAIAPAVVISTATRLQARRVELATQSARAYVDGVRSGSIPPPPNVIYFQYQSKDDLSNQSLFTNAGVPTGAASWSCTPGYVTATQPVAPTLANAAQYYCPDGNSTWQLYCVDLDGGGCSSTSPKDLVIQSFRSITVPPPPATPNYTQLPGSQAEADKGYFLGIRVYRADGLKDSGALRKTAVDAQGTSKRQLTHTAGVGDSKSPLVELTTEIGPEAQKDPSGRWKELCKRLGGAGCPQ
;
A
#
# COMPACT_ATOMS: atom_id res chain seq x y z
N MET A 1 -63.28 -74.95 -26.59
CA MET A 1 -62.48 -73.71 -26.70
C MET A 1 -61.40 -73.75 -25.65
N ASN A 2 -60.20 -74.20 -26.00
CA ASN A 2 -59.04 -74.21 -25.09
C ASN A 2 -57.89 -73.46 -25.77
N THR A 3 -57.34 -72.50 -25.04
CA THR A 3 -56.40 -71.44 -25.43
C THR A 3 -54.98 -71.97 -25.58
N LEU A 4 -54.32 -71.61 -26.70
CA LEU A 4 -52.89 -71.84 -26.91
C LEU A 4 -52.07 -70.78 -26.14
N LYS A 5 -51.18 -71.24 -25.27
CA LYS A 5 -50.26 -70.39 -24.48
C LYS A 5 -49.00 -70.17 -25.31
N GLN A 6 -48.78 -68.93 -25.75
CA GLN A 6 -47.61 -68.53 -26.53
C GLN A 6 -46.44 -68.25 -25.58
N THR A 7 -45.38 -69.04 -25.68
CA THR A 7 -44.14 -68.87 -24.91
C THR A 7 -43.23 -67.86 -25.62
N GLN A 8 -42.95 -66.74 -24.96
CA GLN A 8 -42.05 -65.69 -25.46
C GLN A 8 -40.59 -66.10 -25.16
N PRO A 9 -39.64 -65.94 -26.10
CA PRO A 9 -38.25 -66.32 -25.87
C PRO A 9 -37.56 -65.35 -24.89
N PRO A 10 -36.54 -65.81 -24.14
CA PRO A 10 -35.81 -64.98 -23.18
C PRO A 10 -35.00 -63.91 -23.92
N THR A 11 -35.10 -62.67 -23.44
CA THR A 11 -34.24 -61.56 -23.83
C THR A 11 -32.80 -61.86 -23.42
N PRO A 12 -31.81 -61.77 -24.33
CA PRO A 12 -30.41 -61.94 -23.95
C PRO A 12 -29.97 -60.78 -23.06
N SER A 13 -29.54 -61.08 -21.84
CA SER A 13 -28.87 -60.14 -20.96
C SER A 13 -27.52 -59.76 -21.58
N THR A 14 -27.43 -58.58 -22.19
CA THR A 14 -26.16 -58.02 -22.68
C THR A 14 -25.35 -57.52 -21.49
N GLN A 15 -24.81 -58.43 -20.69
CA GLN A 15 -23.84 -58.09 -19.66
C GLN A 15 -22.47 -57.90 -20.36
N SER A 16 -22.35 -56.79 -21.09
CA SER A 16 -21.08 -56.31 -21.62
C SER A 16 -20.26 -55.83 -20.43
N GLY A 17 -19.41 -56.71 -19.89
CA GLY A 17 -18.45 -56.34 -18.87
C GLY A 17 -17.60 -55.18 -19.37
N PHE A 18 -17.51 -54.11 -18.58
CA PHE A 18 -16.61 -52.98 -18.83
C PHE A 18 -15.23 -53.53 -19.17
N THR A 19 -14.85 -53.37 -20.44
CA THR A 19 -13.58 -53.90 -20.93
C THR A 19 -12.45 -53.08 -20.34
N LEU A 20 -11.33 -53.70 -19.96
CA LEU A 20 -10.15 -53.01 -19.38
C LEU A 20 -9.70 -51.78 -20.20
N ILE A 21 -9.96 -51.79 -21.52
CA ILE A 21 -9.64 -50.69 -22.45
C ILE A 21 -10.55 -49.47 -22.28
N GLU A 22 -11.82 -49.67 -21.92
CA GLU A 22 -12.77 -48.59 -21.63
C GLU A 22 -12.44 -47.89 -20.31
N CYS A 23 -12.04 -48.66 -19.30
CA CYS A 23 -11.51 -48.11 -18.05
C CYS A 23 -10.21 -47.33 -18.28
N LEU A 24 -9.32 -47.82 -19.14
CA LEU A 24 -8.06 -47.14 -19.49
C LEU A 24 -8.34 -45.81 -20.20
N LEU A 25 -9.23 -45.82 -21.20
CA LEU A 25 -9.63 -44.61 -21.91
C LEU A 25 -10.30 -43.58 -20.98
N ALA A 26 -11.17 -44.03 -20.07
CA ALA A 26 -11.81 -43.16 -19.09
C ALA A 26 -10.79 -42.47 -18.18
N ILE A 27 -9.77 -43.19 -17.69
CA ILE A 27 -8.70 -42.60 -16.87
C ILE A 27 -7.90 -41.56 -17.67
N ILE A 28 -7.58 -41.84 -18.95
CA ILE A 28 -6.89 -40.88 -19.82
C ILE A 28 -7.74 -39.61 -19.98
N ILE A 29 -9.03 -39.73 -20.32
CA ILE A 29 -9.93 -38.59 -20.49
C ILE A 29 -10.03 -37.76 -19.20
N VAL A 30 -10.20 -38.41 -18.06
CA VAL A 30 -10.27 -37.74 -16.74
C VAL A 30 -8.96 -37.03 -16.42
N SER A 31 -7.81 -37.65 -16.70
CA SER A 31 -6.50 -37.03 -16.45
C SER A 31 -6.28 -35.78 -17.31
N VAL A 32 -6.65 -35.81 -18.59
CA VAL A 32 -6.54 -34.65 -19.50
C VAL A 32 -7.48 -33.54 -19.06
N LEU A 33 -8.70 -33.86 -18.64
CA LEU A 33 -9.65 -32.88 -18.09
C LEU A 33 -9.12 -32.24 -16.80
N MET A 34 -8.53 -33.01 -15.90
CA MET A 34 -7.94 -32.48 -14.66
C MET A 34 -6.74 -31.56 -14.95
N VAL A 35 -5.87 -31.94 -15.91
CA VAL A 35 -4.74 -31.09 -16.34
C VAL A 35 -5.26 -29.80 -17.01
N ALA A 36 -6.36 -29.86 -17.76
CA ALA A 36 -6.94 -28.68 -18.40
C ALA A 36 -7.52 -27.67 -17.40
N ILE A 37 -8.06 -28.12 -16.25
CA ILE A 37 -8.67 -27.24 -15.24
C ILE A 37 -7.62 -26.68 -14.25
N ALA A 38 -6.50 -27.38 -14.04
CA ALA A 38 -5.48 -26.99 -13.07
C ALA A 38 -4.95 -25.54 -13.22
N PRO A 39 -4.66 -25.01 -14.43
CA PRO A 39 -4.22 -23.63 -14.58
C PRO A 39 -5.23 -22.60 -14.06
N ALA A 40 -6.54 -22.84 -14.24
CA ALA A 40 -7.58 -21.92 -13.79
C ALA A 40 -7.65 -21.85 -12.25
N VAL A 41 -7.46 -22.98 -11.57
CA VAL A 41 -7.45 -23.04 -10.10
C VAL A 41 -6.25 -22.30 -9.52
N VAL A 42 -5.07 -22.46 -10.13
CA VAL A 42 -3.84 -21.75 -9.70
C VAL A 42 -4.00 -20.24 -9.88
N ILE A 43 -4.54 -19.78 -11.02
CA ILE A 43 -4.78 -18.35 -11.24
C ILE A 43 -5.81 -17.81 -10.23
N SER A 44 -6.87 -18.55 -9.93
CA SER A 44 -7.90 -18.15 -8.96
C SER A 44 -7.37 -18.00 -7.52
N THR A 45 -6.51 -18.91 -7.07
CA THR A 45 -5.90 -18.81 -5.73
C THR A 45 -4.90 -17.66 -5.64
N ALA A 46 -4.13 -17.41 -6.71
CA ALA A 46 -3.19 -16.30 -6.77
C ALA A 46 -3.87 -14.92 -6.68
N THR A 47 -4.97 -14.71 -7.41
CA THR A 47 -5.72 -13.43 -7.37
C THR A 47 -6.32 -13.18 -5.99
N ARG A 48 -6.81 -14.22 -5.30
CA ARG A 48 -7.34 -14.09 -3.94
C ARG A 48 -6.26 -13.70 -2.93
N LEU A 49 -5.05 -14.26 -3.04
CA LEU A 49 -3.92 -13.88 -2.18
C LEU A 49 -3.48 -12.43 -2.44
N GLN A 50 -3.45 -12.01 -3.70
CA GLN A 50 -3.14 -10.63 -4.05
C GLN A 50 -4.21 -9.66 -3.52
N ALA A 51 -5.50 -9.98 -3.67
CA ALA A 51 -6.59 -9.17 -3.14
C ALA A 51 -6.48 -8.99 -1.62
N ARG A 52 -6.20 -10.08 -0.89
CA ARG A 52 -6.01 -10.01 0.56
C ARG A 52 -4.82 -9.14 0.98
N ARG A 53 -3.73 -9.17 0.22
CA ARG A 53 -2.56 -8.31 0.48
C ARG A 53 -2.87 -6.83 0.26
N VAL A 54 -3.62 -6.51 -0.80
CA VAL A 54 -4.07 -5.13 -1.08
C VAL A 54 -5.05 -4.65 -0.01
N GLU A 55 -5.94 -5.53 0.46
CA GLU A 55 -6.88 -5.25 1.55
C GLU A 55 -6.14 -4.92 2.86
N LEU A 56 -5.19 -5.77 3.27
CA LEU A 56 -4.35 -5.52 4.45
C LEU A 56 -3.54 -4.23 4.32
N ALA A 57 -2.96 -3.97 3.14
CA ALA A 57 -2.25 -2.72 2.88
C ALA A 57 -3.17 -1.49 2.97
N THR A 58 -4.39 -1.59 2.47
CA THR A 58 -5.38 -0.51 2.54
C THR A 58 -5.81 -0.25 3.99
N GLN A 59 -6.07 -1.31 4.76
CA GLN A 59 -6.39 -1.21 6.18
C GLN A 59 -5.25 -0.57 6.97
N SER A 60 -4.01 -0.98 6.68
CA SER A 60 -2.80 -0.42 7.30
C SER A 60 -2.61 1.05 6.97
N ALA A 61 -2.84 1.44 5.71
CA ALA A 61 -2.78 2.84 5.29
C ALA A 61 -3.82 3.70 6.02
N ARG A 62 -5.05 3.20 6.19
CA ARG A 62 -6.12 3.91 6.93
C ARG A 62 -5.77 4.05 8.40
N ALA A 63 -5.36 2.95 9.05
CA ALA A 63 -4.94 2.97 10.44
C ALA A 63 -3.77 3.94 10.67
N TYR A 64 -2.85 4.03 9.72
CA TYR A 64 -1.77 5.01 9.75
C TYR A 64 -2.28 6.45 9.64
N VAL A 65 -3.18 6.75 8.70
CA VAL A 65 -3.82 8.07 8.59
C VAL A 65 -4.52 8.44 9.90
N ASP A 66 -5.28 7.52 10.48
CA ASP A 66 -6.02 7.76 11.73
C ASP A 66 -5.06 7.92 12.91
N GLY A 67 -3.95 7.19 12.94
CA GLY A 67 -2.88 7.35 13.92
C GLY A 67 -2.21 8.73 13.84
N VAL A 68 -1.94 9.22 12.63
CA VAL A 68 -1.40 10.57 12.40
C VAL A 68 -2.43 11.64 12.76
N ARG A 69 -3.71 11.46 12.39
CA ARG A 69 -4.80 12.41 12.71
C ARG A 69 -5.08 12.51 14.21
N SER A 70 -4.99 11.39 14.92
CA SER A 70 -5.19 11.34 16.37
C SER A 70 -3.96 11.81 17.17
N GLY A 71 -2.82 12.03 16.50
CA GLY A 71 -1.55 12.34 17.15
C GLY A 71 -0.92 11.14 17.87
N SER A 72 -1.41 9.92 17.64
CA SER A 72 -0.79 8.67 18.15
C SER A 72 0.47 8.29 17.38
N ILE A 73 0.61 8.80 16.15
CA ILE A 73 1.80 8.69 15.30
C ILE A 73 2.25 10.13 15.02
N PRO A 74 3.55 10.45 15.14
CA PRO A 74 4.01 11.79 14.84
C PRO A 74 3.83 12.08 13.34
N PRO A 75 3.78 13.36 12.93
CA PRO A 75 3.73 13.71 11.51
C PRO A 75 4.91 13.10 10.73
N PRO A 76 4.77 12.82 9.42
CA PRO A 76 5.89 12.35 8.61
C PRO A 76 7.04 13.36 8.59
N PRO A 77 8.29 12.93 8.82
CA PRO A 77 9.45 13.83 8.76
C PRO A 77 9.84 14.18 7.31
N ASN A 78 9.44 13.38 6.32
CA ASN A 78 9.67 13.69 4.92
C ASN A 78 8.71 14.79 4.45
N VAL A 79 9.27 15.90 3.94
CA VAL A 79 8.52 17.08 3.51
C VAL A 79 8.71 17.37 2.02
N ILE A 80 7.62 17.76 1.37
CA ILE A 80 7.60 18.28 0.00
C ILE A 80 7.18 19.74 0.06
N TYR A 81 7.99 20.62 -0.54
CA TYR A 81 7.77 22.06 -0.53
C TYR A 81 6.79 22.46 -1.62
N PHE A 82 5.73 23.15 -1.24
CA PHE A 82 4.77 23.76 -2.16
C PHE A 82 5.11 25.24 -2.35
N GLN A 83 5.12 25.67 -3.60
CA GLN A 83 5.37 27.07 -3.96
C GLN A 83 4.05 27.85 -3.92
N TYR A 84 4.04 29.00 -3.24
CA TYR A 84 2.85 29.83 -3.04
C TYR A 84 2.40 30.60 -4.31
N GLN A 85 3.24 30.71 -5.34
CA GLN A 85 2.98 31.63 -6.47
C GLN A 85 2.53 30.99 -7.79
N SER A 86 2.52 29.67 -7.93
CA SER A 86 1.97 29.08 -9.15
C SER A 86 0.45 29.03 -9.03
N LYS A 87 -0.25 29.88 -9.79
CA LYS A 87 -1.68 29.67 -10.11
C LYS A 87 -1.94 28.29 -10.75
N ASP A 88 -0.88 27.59 -11.13
CA ASP A 88 -0.87 26.22 -11.61
C ASP A 88 -0.79 25.24 -10.44
N ASP A 89 -1.96 24.94 -9.85
CA ASP A 89 -2.17 23.88 -8.84
C ASP A 89 -1.59 22.51 -9.29
N LEU A 90 -1.53 22.29 -10.61
CA LEU A 90 -0.91 21.12 -11.23
C LEU A 90 0.59 20.99 -10.90
N SER A 91 1.32 22.09 -10.69
CA SER A 91 2.77 22.03 -10.41
C SER A 91 3.04 21.44 -9.02
N ASN A 92 2.35 21.93 -7.99
CA ASN A 92 2.43 21.40 -6.62
C ASN A 92 1.91 19.95 -6.54
N GLN A 93 0.82 19.64 -7.24
CA GLN A 93 0.32 18.26 -7.34
C GLN A 93 1.33 17.32 -8.02
N SER A 94 2.01 17.80 -9.07
CA SER A 94 3.05 17.03 -9.76
C SER A 94 4.28 16.81 -8.87
N LEU A 95 4.70 17.80 -8.08
CA LEU A 95 5.79 17.67 -7.11
C LEU A 95 5.44 16.65 -6.02
N PHE A 96 4.22 16.69 -5.52
CA PHE A 96 3.73 15.77 -4.50
C PHE A 96 3.65 14.33 -5.03
N THR A 97 3.10 14.15 -6.23
CA THR A 97 3.02 12.84 -6.88
C THR A 97 4.41 12.28 -7.19
N ASN A 98 5.36 13.17 -7.54
CA ASN A 98 6.73 12.82 -7.88
C ASN A 98 7.67 12.70 -6.69
N ALA A 99 7.19 12.79 -5.45
CA ALA A 99 7.98 12.61 -4.23
C ALA A 99 8.90 11.38 -4.37
N GLY A 100 10.16 11.57 -3.97
CA GLY A 100 11.22 10.56 -4.06
C GLY A 100 10.80 9.23 -3.43
N VAL A 101 11.45 8.16 -3.84
CA VAL A 101 11.20 6.81 -3.34
C VAL A 101 12.38 6.36 -2.49
N PRO A 102 12.16 5.61 -1.41
CA PRO A 102 13.24 5.15 -0.55
C PRO A 102 14.10 4.14 -1.31
N THR A 103 15.40 4.19 -1.08
CA THR A 103 16.34 3.20 -1.59
C THR A 103 16.61 2.19 -0.51
N GLY A 104 16.27 0.93 -0.73
CA GLY A 104 16.53 -0.12 0.25
C GLY A 104 18.02 -0.25 0.58
N ALA A 105 18.32 -0.69 1.80
CA ALA A 105 19.63 -1.22 2.15
C ALA A 105 19.65 -2.74 1.95
N ALA A 106 20.80 -3.31 1.57
CA ALA A 106 20.97 -4.75 1.60
C ALA A 106 20.81 -5.24 3.05
N SER A 107 19.76 -5.99 3.35
CA SER A 107 19.33 -6.38 4.71
C SER A 107 18.69 -5.26 5.53
N TRP A 108 17.49 -4.83 5.11
CA TRP A 108 16.66 -3.90 5.87
C TRP A 108 15.84 -4.63 6.93
N SER A 109 15.96 -4.20 8.19
CA SER A 109 15.05 -4.59 9.27
C SER A 109 14.75 -3.38 10.14
N CYS A 110 13.55 -3.34 10.68
CA CYS A 110 13.11 -2.31 11.58
C CYS A 110 12.15 -2.89 12.60
N THR A 111 12.52 -2.77 13.86
CA THR A 111 11.59 -2.85 14.98
C THR A 111 11.43 -1.41 15.45
N PRO A 112 10.33 -0.70 15.12
CA PRO A 112 10.08 0.59 15.74
C PRO A 112 10.21 0.40 17.24
N GLY A 113 10.93 1.31 17.88
CA GLY A 113 11.00 1.33 19.33
C GLY A 113 9.60 1.61 19.83
N TYR A 114 8.81 0.55 20.04
CA TYR A 114 7.55 0.62 20.75
C TYR A 114 7.96 1.10 22.13
N VAL A 115 7.84 2.43 22.33
CA VAL A 115 8.14 3.20 23.54
C VAL A 115 8.47 2.26 24.68
N THR A 116 9.76 1.87 24.80
CA THR A 116 10.19 0.96 25.86
C THR A 116 9.83 1.68 27.14
N ALA A 117 8.83 1.12 27.82
CA ALA A 117 8.09 1.77 28.88
C ALA A 117 9.01 2.52 29.84
N THR A 118 8.81 3.84 29.92
CA THR A 118 9.04 4.59 31.17
C THR A 118 8.33 5.94 31.20
N GLN A 119 7.92 6.53 30.06
CA GLN A 119 6.93 7.62 30.03
C GLN A 119 6.21 7.66 28.66
N PRO A 120 4.88 7.91 28.60
CA PRO A 120 4.20 8.20 27.34
C PRO A 120 4.61 9.60 26.87
N VAL A 121 5.70 9.69 26.11
CA VAL A 121 6.05 10.95 25.44
C VAL A 121 5.08 11.13 24.29
N ALA A 122 4.39 12.27 24.26
CA ALA A 122 3.50 12.60 23.15
C ALA A 122 4.26 12.49 21.82
N PRO A 123 3.70 11.84 20.79
CA PRO A 123 4.32 11.75 19.48
C PRO A 123 4.51 13.15 18.89
N THR A 124 5.76 13.53 18.63
CA THR A 124 6.15 14.80 18.02
C THR A 124 7.20 14.55 16.96
N LEU A 125 7.46 15.54 16.11
CA LEU A 125 8.54 15.33 15.14
C LEU A 125 9.93 15.18 15.76
N ALA A 126 10.14 15.73 16.97
CA ALA A 126 11.39 15.60 17.70
C ALA A 126 11.70 14.15 18.10
N ASN A 127 10.67 13.31 18.28
CA ASN A 127 10.83 11.88 18.59
C ASN A 127 10.41 10.97 17.43
N ALA A 128 10.24 11.50 16.21
CA ALA A 128 9.83 10.73 15.03
C ALA A 128 10.73 9.51 14.74
N ALA A 129 12.03 9.59 15.05
CA ALA A 129 12.97 8.45 14.92
C ALA A 129 12.61 7.22 15.77
N GLN A 130 11.72 7.36 16.78
CA GLN A 130 11.20 6.24 17.57
C GLN A 130 10.03 5.52 16.88
N TYR A 131 9.31 6.22 15.99
CA TYR A 131 8.10 5.73 15.33
C TYR A 131 8.35 5.32 13.88
N TYR A 132 9.31 5.95 13.24
CA TYR A 132 9.72 5.65 11.88
C TYR A 132 11.02 4.85 11.86
N CYS A 133 11.23 4.20 10.73
CA CYS A 133 12.38 3.40 10.39
C CYS A 133 13.23 4.17 9.37
N PRO A 134 14.56 4.03 9.46
CA PRO A 134 15.44 4.57 8.42
C PRO A 134 15.26 3.74 7.15
N ASP A 135 15.37 4.37 5.99
CA ASP A 135 15.32 3.66 4.70
C ASP A 135 16.63 2.95 4.32
N GLY A 136 17.66 3.03 5.16
CA GLY A 136 19.00 2.52 4.88
C GLY A 136 20.04 3.63 4.66
N ASN A 137 19.59 4.83 4.26
CA ASN A 137 20.42 6.04 4.15
C ASN A 137 20.21 6.98 5.35
N SER A 138 19.73 6.45 6.47
CA SER A 138 19.37 7.21 7.69
C SER A 138 18.27 8.26 7.48
N THR A 139 17.49 8.17 6.40
CA THR A 139 16.30 9.01 6.26
C THR A 139 15.09 8.29 6.86
N TRP A 140 14.48 8.88 7.88
CA TRP A 140 13.39 8.29 8.66
C TRP A 140 12.05 8.34 7.93
N GLN A 141 11.91 7.63 6.80
CA GLN A 141 10.77 7.80 5.89
C GLN A 141 9.72 6.68 5.94
N LEU A 142 10.04 5.58 6.62
CA LEU A 142 9.26 4.35 6.56
C LEU A 142 8.58 4.08 7.90
N TYR A 143 7.29 3.81 7.90
CA TYR A 143 6.57 3.33 9.08
C TYR A 143 6.35 1.82 8.94
N CYS A 144 6.72 1.06 9.98
CA CYS A 144 6.63 -0.39 9.98
C CYS A 144 5.22 -0.85 10.38
N VAL A 145 4.69 -1.80 9.62
CA VAL A 145 3.48 -2.56 9.95
C VAL A 145 3.85 -4.04 10.00
N ASP A 146 4.08 -4.51 11.21
CA ASP A 146 4.39 -5.89 11.53
C ASP A 146 3.09 -6.73 11.57
N LEU A 147 3.06 -7.81 10.81
CA LEU A 147 1.93 -8.75 10.76
C LEU A 147 2.28 -10.15 11.26
N ASP A 148 3.51 -10.38 11.75
CA ASP A 148 3.99 -11.68 12.23
C ASP A 148 4.65 -11.68 13.62
N GLY A 149 4.82 -10.52 14.24
CA GLY A 149 5.27 -10.35 15.63
C GLY A 149 6.79 -10.22 15.80
N GLY A 150 7.55 -10.06 14.71
CA GLY A 150 9.01 -9.93 14.71
C GLY A 150 9.55 -8.52 14.42
N GLY A 151 8.68 -7.52 14.26
CA GLY A 151 9.00 -6.26 13.60
C GLY A 151 9.10 -6.41 12.09
N CYS A 152 9.29 -5.31 11.36
CA CYS A 152 9.36 -5.38 9.90
C CYS A 152 10.73 -5.85 9.43
N SER A 153 10.76 -6.94 8.68
CA SER A 153 11.98 -7.43 8.06
C SER A 153 11.83 -7.57 6.55
N SER A 154 12.89 -7.29 5.80
CA SER A 154 12.96 -7.59 4.37
C SER A 154 12.89 -9.09 4.04
N THR A 155 12.98 -9.96 5.04
CA THR A 155 12.79 -11.41 4.90
C THR A 155 11.35 -11.86 5.12
N SER A 156 10.48 -11.01 5.70
CA SER A 156 9.08 -11.36 5.90
C SER A 156 8.24 -10.94 4.69
N PRO A 157 7.55 -11.89 4.04
CA PRO A 157 6.61 -11.57 2.96
C PRO A 157 5.25 -11.08 3.48
N LYS A 158 5.06 -11.03 4.81
CA LYS A 158 3.82 -10.60 5.46
C LYS A 158 3.89 -9.13 5.85
N ASP A 159 5.06 -8.66 6.26
CA ASP A 159 5.23 -7.31 6.74
C ASP A 159 5.05 -6.27 5.64
N LEU A 160 4.53 -5.13 6.06
CA LEU A 160 4.29 -3.99 5.20
C LEU A 160 5.08 -2.79 5.72
N VAL A 161 5.47 -1.92 4.80
CA VAL A 161 6.15 -0.67 5.12
C VAL A 161 5.41 0.47 4.44
N ILE A 162 5.20 1.54 5.19
CA ILE A 162 4.49 2.71 4.72
C ILE A 162 5.50 3.82 4.51
N GLN A 163 5.73 4.20 3.25
CA GLN A 163 6.38 5.46 2.95
C GLN A 163 5.35 6.57 3.13
N SER A 164 5.68 7.58 3.93
CA SER A 164 4.84 8.76 4.08
C SER A 164 5.62 10.04 3.91
N PHE A 165 4.96 11.06 3.37
CA PHE A 165 5.51 12.39 3.19
C PHE A 165 4.39 13.41 3.28
N ARG A 166 4.72 14.64 3.68
CA ARG A 166 3.74 15.71 3.85
C ARG A 166 4.11 16.97 3.07
N SER A 167 3.10 17.76 2.71
CA SER A 167 3.31 19.06 2.10
C SER A 167 3.62 20.13 3.15
N ILE A 168 4.56 21.04 2.86
CA ILE A 168 4.70 22.29 3.59
C ILE A 168 4.66 23.47 2.61
N THR A 169 3.94 24.53 2.96
CA THR A 169 3.86 25.73 2.13
C THR A 169 4.94 26.69 2.56
N VAL A 170 5.84 27.05 1.64
CA VAL A 170 6.85 28.09 1.89
C VAL A 170 6.36 29.45 1.38
N PRO A 171 6.48 30.53 2.16
CA PRO A 171 6.13 31.87 1.69
C PRO A 171 7.10 32.32 0.58
N PRO A 172 6.66 33.17 -0.36
CA PRO A 172 7.52 33.66 -1.44
C PRO A 172 8.64 34.58 -0.93
N PRO A 173 9.81 34.62 -1.61
CA PRO A 173 10.87 35.61 -1.32
C PRO A 173 10.36 37.06 -1.45
N PRO A 174 10.90 38.06 -0.71
CA PRO A 174 12.22 38.11 -0.07
C PRO A 174 12.15 37.97 1.46
N ALA A 175 11.21 37.20 1.99
CA ALA A 175 11.24 36.87 3.41
C ALA A 175 12.53 36.07 3.67
N THR A 176 13.57 36.73 4.19
CA THR A 176 14.74 36.06 4.77
C THR A 176 14.22 35.02 5.74
N PRO A 177 14.33 33.72 5.44
CA PRO A 177 13.87 32.73 6.38
C PRO A 177 14.95 32.70 7.45
N ASN A 178 14.76 33.44 8.54
CA ASN A 178 15.31 33.05 9.82
C ASN A 178 14.53 31.80 10.29
N TYR A 179 14.52 30.76 9.44
CA TYR A 179 14.10 29.40 9.78
C TYR A 179 15.29 28.79 10.52
N THR A 180 15.43 29.15 11.79
CA THR A 180 16.22 28.37 12.73
C THR A 180 15.49 27.08 13.13
N GLN A 181 14.24 26.91 12.69
CA GLN A 181 13.53 25.64 12.78
C GLN A 181 13.84 24.79 11.55
N LEU A 182 14.23 23.55 11.78
CA LEU A 182 14.43 22.54 10.73
C LEU A 182 13.20 22.50 9.80
N PRO A 183 13.38 22.27 8.48
CA PRO A 183 12.25 22.06 7.59
C PRO A 183 11.34 20.96 8.12
N GLY A 184 10.06 21.27 8.26
CA GLY A 184 9.10 20.38 8.87
C GLY A 184 9.02 20.54 10.38
N SER A 185 8.98 21.73 10.97
CA SER A 185 8.79 21.81 12.43
C SER A 185 7.42 21.26 12.88
N GLN A 186 7.27 20.91 14.16
CA GLN A 186 5.97 20.50 14.70
C GLN A 186 4.90 21.58 14.48
N ALA A 187 5.29 22.86 14.61
CA ALA A 187 4.39 23.99 14.39
C ALA A 187 3.90 24.10 12.93
N GLU A 188 4.65 23.60 11.95
CA GLU A 188 4.19 23.50 10.57
C GLU A 188 3.21 22.35 10.38
N ALA A 189 3.45 21.23 11.07
CA ALA A 189 2.54 20.09 11.09
C ALA A 189 1.16 20.48 11.64
N ASP A 190 1.16 21.29 12.70
CA ASP A 190 -0.04 21.69 13.42
C ASP A 190 -0.98 22.58 12.57
N LYS A 191 -0.47 23.21 11.50
CA LYS A 191 -1.26 23.99 10.52
C LYS A 191 -2.02 23.12 9.50
N GLY A 192 -1.78 21.81 9.54
CA GLY A 192 -2.33 20.84 8.60
C GLY A 192 -1.55 20.79 7.27
N TYR A 193 -1.67 19.66 6.58
CA TYR A 193 -0.88 19.34 5.40
C TYR A 193 -1.56 18.27 4.53
N PHE A 194 -1.19 18.21 3.25
CA PHE A 194 -1.44 17.02 2.44
C PHE A 194 -0.49 15.91 2.87
N LEU A 195 -1.04 14.72 3.07
CA LEU A 195 -0.35 13.51 3.46
C LEU A 195 -0.39 12.52 2.30
N GLY A 196 0.80 12.16 1.81
CA GLY A 196 1.00 11.19 0.75
C GLY A 196 1.48 9.90 1.36
N ILE A 197 0.87 8.79 0.95
CA ILE A 197 1.09 7.47 1.55
C ILE A 197 1.28 6.47 0.42
N ARG A 198 2.36 5.69 0.52
CA ARG A 198 2.61 4.53 -0.34
C ARG A 198 2.91 3.32 0.53
N VAL A 199 2.13 2.27 0.37
CA VAL A 199 2.31 1.02 1.12
C VAL A 199 3.04 0.01 0.24
N TYR A 200 4.15 -0.49 0.74
CA TYR A 200 4.98 -1.50 0.11
C TYR A 200 5.00 -2.77 0.94
N ARG A 201 5.45 -3.86 0.32
CA ARG A 201 5.85 -5.05 1.06
C ARG A 201 7.24 -4.82 1.64
N ALA A 202 7.50 -5.30 2.85
CA ALA A 202 8.82 -5.17 3.47
C ALA A 202 9.91 -5.89 2.65
N ASP A 203 9.58 -7.02 2.03
CA ASP A 203 10.49 -7.77 1.15
C ASP A 203 10.87 -7.06 -0.16
N GLY A 204 10.25 -5.91 -0.46
CA GLY A 204 10.70 -4.99 -1.52
C GLY A 204 12.03 -4.30 -1.21
N LEU A 205 12.42 -4.24 0.06
CA LEU A 205 13.64 -3.58 0.56
C LEU A 205 14.83 -4.55 0.72
N LYS A 206 14.69 -5.82 0.31
CA LYS A 206 15.75 -6.83 0.48
C LYS A 206 17.03 -6.53 -0.32
N ASP A 207 16.89 -5.77 -1.41
CA ASP A 207 17.98 -5.42 -2.32
C ASP A 207 18.24 -3.91 -2.28
N SER A 208 19.47 -3.48 -2.60
CA SER A 208 19.91 -2.07 -2.58
C SER A 208 19.28 -1.16 -3.65
N GLY A 209 18.26 -1.63 -4.36
CA GLY A 209 17.60 -0.88 -5.43
C GLY A 209 16.42 -0.06 -4.90
N ALA A 210 16.20 1.12 -5.48
CA ALA A 210 15.06 1.98 -5.18
C ALA A 210 13.71 1.24 -5.25
N LEU A 211 12.82 1.52 -4.30
CA LEU A 211 11.41 1.22 -4.47
C LEU A 211 10.85 1.97 -5.68
N ARG A 212 9.73 1.52 -6.21
CA ARG A 212 9.08 2.15 -7.36
C ARG A 212 7.94 3.01 -6.87
N LYS A 213 7.68 4.12 -7.55
CA LYS A 213 6.40 4.83 -7.46
C LYS A 213 5.49 4.34 -8.57
N THR A 214 4.19 4.54 -8.46
CA THR A 214 3.35 4.52 -9.65
C THR A 214 3.83 5.62 -10.59
N ALA A 215 4.64 5.24 -11.56
CA ALA A 215 4.97 6.11 -12.68
C ALA A 215 3.95 5.86 -13.78
N VAL A 216 3.40 6.93 -14.31
CA VAL A 216 2.74 6.91 -15.61
C VAL A 216 3.86 6.92 -16.65
N ASP A 217 3.95 5.91 -17.51
CA ASP A 217 4.89 5.98 -18.63
C ASP A 217 4.49 7.08 -19.63
N ALA A 218 5.36 7.37 -20.60
CA ALA A 218 5.09 8.37 -21.64
C ALA A 218 3.84 8.04 -22.50
N GLN A 219 3.26 6.85 -22.32
CA GLN A 219 2.07 6.34 -22.99
C GLN A 219 0.82 6.33 -22.09
N GLY A 220 0.89 6.88 -20.86
CA GLY A 220 -0.27 6.95 -19.97
C GLY A 220 -0.48 5.73 -19.07
N THR A 221 0.40 4.73 -19.11
CA THR A 221 0.24 3.47 -18.37
C THR A 221 0.85 3.59 -16.98
N SER A 222 0.02 3.43 -15.95
CA SER A 222 0.47 3.41 -14.55
C SER A 222 1.19 2.09 -14.24
N LYS A 223 2.49 2.14 -13.91
CA LYS A 223 3.26 1.00 -13.38
C LYS A 223 2.89 0.72 -11.91
N ARG A 224 1.64 0.31 -11.68
CA ARG A 224 1.17 -0.27 -10.41
C ARG A 224 1.48 -1.76 -10.37
N GLN A 225 1.45 -2.37 -9.19
CA GLN A 225 1.50 -3.82 -9.09
C GLN A 225 0.37 -4.43 -9.92
N LEU A 226 0.73 -5.24 -10.92
CA LEU A 226 -0.24 -5.85 -11.84
C LEU A 226 -1.10 -6.87 -11.08
N THR A 227 -2.43 -6.71 -11.16
CA THR A 227 -3.45 -7.64 -10.60
C THR A 227 -3.38 -9.05 -11.22
N HIS A 228 -2.70 -9.17 -12.37
CA HIS A 228 -2.48 -10.43 -13.08
C HIS A 228 -1.01 -10.54 -13.47
N THR A 229 -0.19 -11.02 -12.54
CA THR A 229 1.14 -11.55 -12.85
C THR A 229 1.22 -12.96 -12.32
N ALA A 230 1.61 -13.89 -13.18
CA ALA A 230 1.77 -15.32 -12.91
C ALA A 230 2.91 -15.58 -11.91
N GLY A 231 2.69 -15.20 -10.64
CA GLY A 231 3.63 -15.39 -9.55
C GLY A 231 4.04 -14.06 -8.93
N VAL A 232 3.44 -13.75 -7.77
CA VAL A 232 3.99 -12.90 -6.70
C VAL A 232 4.02 -11.37 -6.93
N GLY A 233 3.99 -10.87 -8.17
CA GLY A 233 4.00 -9.42 -8.46
C GLY A 233 5.34 -8.72 -8.15
N ASP A 234 5.50 -7.48 -8.61
CA ASP A 234 6.70 -6.67 -8.34
C ASP A 234 6.71 -6.19 -6.88
N SER A 235 7.58 -6.77 -6.04
CA SER A 235 7.71 -6.41 -4.61
C SER A 235 8.17 -4.97 -4.39
N LYS A 236 8.75 -4.32 -5.39
CA LYS A 236 9.19 -2.92 -5.31
C LYS A 236 8.10 -1.93 -5.70
N SER A 237 7.01 -2.39 -6.31
CA SER A 237 5.85 -1.56 -6.58
C SER A 237 4.98 -1.40 -5.34
N PRO A 238 4.31 -0.25 -5.18
CA PRO A 238 3.39 -0.05 -4.08
C PRO A 238 2.13 -0.90 -4.28
N LEU A 239 1.66 -1.49 -3.18
CA LEU A 239 0.37 -2.17 -3.11
C LEU A 239 -0.79 -1.17 -3.12
N VAL A 240 -0.59 -0.03 -2.44
CA VAL A 240 -1.57 1.03 -2.29
C VAL A 240 -0.85 2.38 -2.33
N GLU A 241 -1.42 3.33 -3.05
CA GLU A 241 -1.04 4.74 -2.97
C GLU A 241 -2.29 5.57 -2.71
N LEU A 242 -2.22 6.46 -1.73
CA LEU A 242 -3.30 7.39 -1.45
C LEU A 242 -2.74 8.74 -0.99
N THR A 243 -3.48 9.79 -1.33
CA THR A 243 -3.25 11.15 -0.83
C THR A 243 -4.45 11.55 -0.02
N THR A 244 -4.22 12.09 1.17
CA THR A 244 -5.27 12.59 2.04
C THR A 244 -4.84 13.92 2.65
N GLU A 245 -5.78 14.57 3.33
CA GLU A 245 -5.51 15.79 4.06
C GLU A 245 -5.53 15.51 5.57
N ILE A 246 -4.56 16.11 6.26
CA ILE A 246 -4.53 16.24 7.71
C ILE A 246 -4.88 17.70 8.01
N GLY A 247 -6.04 17.90 8.62
CA GLY A 247 -6.47 19.23 9.03
C GLY A 247 -5.63 19.76 10.19
N PRO A 248 -5.61 21.09 10.40
CA PRO A 248 -4.97 21.69 11.55
C PRO A 248 -5.56 21.17 12.87
N GLU A 249 -4.69 21.05 13.87
CA GLU A 249 -5.05 20.55 15.19
C GLU A 249 -6.01 21.53 15.88
N ALA A 250 -7.27 21.11 16.09
CA ALA A 250 -8.36 21.99 16.52
C ALA A 250 -8.12 22.67 17.87
N GLN A 251 -7.27 22.08 18.71
CA GLN A 251 -6.93 22.61 20.03
C GLN A 251 -5.92 23.76 19.98
N LYS A 252 -5.15 23.88 18.89
CA LYS A 252 -4.12 24.92 18.72
C LYS A 252 -4.58 26.12 17.88
N ASP A 253 -5.53 25.92 16.97
CA ASP A 253 -6.13 27.03 16.20
C ASP A 253 -7.60 26.75 15.78
N PRO A 254 -8.59 27.01 16.65
CA PRO A 254 -10.00 26.78 16.36
C PRO A 254 -10.59 27.77 15.32
N SER A 255 -9.98 28.94 15.10
CA SER A 255 -10.46 29.99 14.19
C SER A 255 -9.76 30.01 12.83
N GLY A 256 -8.55 29.45 12.73
CA GLY A 256 -7.70 29.50 11.53
C GLY A 256 -7.76 28.26 10.65
N ARG A 257 -8.58 27.25 10.98
CA ARG A 257 -8.65 26.00 10.18
C ARG A 257 -8.97 26.26 8.71
N TRP A 258 -9.94 27.14 8.45
CA TRP A 258 -10.30 27.58 7.10
C TRP A 258 -9.21 28.46 6.48
N LYS A 259 -8.58 29.33 7.26
CA LYS A 259 -7.52 30.25 6.81
C LYS A 259 -6.26 29.50 6.34
N GLU A 260 -5.84 28.48 7.07
CA GLU A 260 -4.68 27.65 6.70
C GLU A 260 -4.99 26.73 5.51
N LEU A 261 -6.20 26.17 5.42
CA LEU A 261 -6.66 25.47 4.23
C LEU A 261 -6.63 26.39 2.99
N CYS A 262 -7.15 27.59 3.14
CA CYS A 262 -7.17 28.62 2.10
C CYS A 262 -5.78 29.03 1.61
N LYS A 263 -4.83 29.23 2.54
CA LYS A 263 -3.42 29.51 2.19
C LYS A 263 -2.79 28.36 1.41
N ARG A 264 -3.18 27.12 1.69
CA ARG A 264 -2.68 25.92 1.02
C ARG A 264 -3.29 25.72 -0.38
N LEU A 265 -4.54 26.12 -0.60
CA LEU A 265 -5.25 26.00 -1.88
C LEU A 265 -5.04 27.19 -2.84
N GLY A 266 -4.18 28.17 -2.51
CA GLY A 266 -3.85 29.25 -3.45
C GLY A 266 -4.76 30.49 -3.42
N GLY A 267 -5.53 30.71 -2.34
CA GLY A 267 -5.92 32.03 -1.86
C GLY A 267 -6.90 32.91 -2.65
N ALA A 268 -7.35 32.54 -3.85
CA ALA A 268 -8.35 33.34 -4.58
C ALA A 268 -9.77 33.10 -4.01
N GLY A 269 -10.19 33.91 -3.05
CA GLY A 269 -11.56 33.90 -2.49
C GLY A 269 -11.66 33.70 -0.98
N CYS A 270 -10.55 33.72 -0.26
CA CYS A 270 -10.55 33.50 1.19
C CYS A 270 -10.70 34.81 1.97
N PRO A 271 -11.59 34.87 2.98
CA PRO A 271 -11.73 36.05 3.83
C PRO A 271 -10.41 36.29 4.58
N GLN A 272 -9.95 37.56 4.60
CA GLN A 272 -8.72 37.95 5.29
C GLN A 272 -8.89 38.02 6.80
#